data_AF-A0A6D2G6N4-F1
#
_entry.id   AF-A0A6D2G6N4-F1
#
_cell.length_a   1.000
_cell.length_b   1.000
_cell.length_c   1.000
_cell.angle_alpha   90.00
_cell.angle_beta   90.00
_cell.angle_gamma   90.00
#
_symmetry.space_group_name_H-M   'P 1'
#
loop_
_entity.id
_entity.type
_entity.pdbx_description
1 polymer ?
#
loop_
_entity_poly.entity_id
_entity_poly.type
_entity_poly.pdbx_seq_one_letter_code
_entity_poly.pdbx_strand_id
1 'polypeptide(L)'
;MGAYRLEVKAPNETVSSVRFWAGYSWQDNSDGSGAARPDRVILKLDKANYRPGDTMKLHIAAPVAGKGYAMVESSDGPLWWQAIDVPAQGLDLTIPVDKTWNRHDLYLSTLVVRPGDKSRSATPKRAVGLLHLPLGDENRRLDLALESPAQMRPNQPLTVRVKASVNTAKCQNRSTCWSPRSIAAFEYHRLRDA
;
A
#
# COMPACT_ATOMS: atom_id res chain seq x y z
N MET A 1 -3.72 13.96 4.57
CA MET A 1 -4.13 13.24 3.35
C MET A 1 -5.50 12.63 3.59
N GLY A 2 -6.47 12.83 2.70
CA GLY A 2 -7.88 12.53 2.97
C GLY A 2 -8.82 12.75 1.78
N ALA A 3 -10.12 12.54 2.00
CA ALA A 3 -11.16 12.77 1.00
C ALA A 3 -11.47 14.26 0.85
N TYR A 4 -11.51 14.75 -0.38
CA TYR A 4 -11.89 16.11 -0.72
C TYR A 4 -13.06 16.10 -1.71
N ARG A 5 -13.83 17.17 -1.69
CA ARG A 5 -14.92 17.42 -2.65
C ARG A 5 -14.76 18.84 -3.18
N LEU A 6 -14.58 18.95 -4.50
CA LEU A 6 -14.66 20.23 -5.20
C LEU A 6 -16.12 20.48 -5.56
N GLU A 7 -16.64 21.65 -5.18
CA GLU A 7 -18.00 22.08 -5.51
C GLU A 7 -17.97 23.39 -6.30
N VAL A 8 -18.81 23.48 -7.32
CA VAL A 8 -19.05 24.72 -8.08
C VAL A 8 -20.54 25.00 -8.06
N LYS A 9 -20.93 26.20 -7.64
CA LYS A 9 -22.31 26.69 -7.64
C LYS A 9 -22.49 27.74 -8.73
N ALA A 10 -23.46 27.53 -9.60
CA ALA A 10 -23.85 28.48 -10.63
C ALA A 10 -24.80 29.57 -10.07
N PRO A 11 -24.95 30.73 -10.75
CA PRO A 11 -25.82 31.82 -10.31
C PRO A 11 -27.29 31.44 -10.20
N ASN A 12 -27.74 30.43 -10.95
CA ASN A 12 -29.09 29.86 -10.90
C ASN A 12 -29.26 28.79 -9.80
N GLU A 13 -28.37 28.79 -8.81
CA GLU A 13 -28.31 27.84 -7.69
C GLU A 13 -27.97 26.38 -8.03
N THR A 14 -27.66 26.05 -9.29
CA THR A 14 -27.21 24.69 -9.66
C THR A 14 -25.85 24.37 -9.06
N VAL A 15 -25.67 23.18 -8.48
CA VAL A 15 -24.39 22.72 -7.89
C VAL A 15 -23.85 21.51 -8.64
N SER A 16 -22.56 21.56 -9.01
CA SER A 16 -21.81 20.42 -9.52
C SER A 16 -20.67 20.07 -8.56
N SER A 17 -20.39 18.78 -8.38
CA SER A 17 -19.31 18.35 -7.47
C SER A 17 -18.50 17.18 -8.01
N VAL A 18 -17.20 17.20 -7.70
CA VAL A 18 -16.26 16.10 -7.99
C VAL A 18 -15.55 15.72 -6.70
N ARG A 19 -15.55 14.41 -6.39
CA ARG A 19 -14.78 13.87 -5.27
C ARG A 19 -13.39 13.49 -5.77
N PHE A 20 -12.37 13.83 -5.00
CA PHE A 20 -11.01 13.39 -5.24
C PHE A 20 -10.33 13.10 -3.91
N TRP A 21 -9.37 12.20 -3.91
CA TRP A 21 -8.63 11.83 -2.72
C TRP A 21 -7.23 12.41 -2.81
N ALA A 22 -6.82 13.20 -1.81
CA ALA A 22 -5.47 13.75 -1.79
C ALA A 22 -4.62 12.96 -0.80
N GLY A 23 -3.82 12.04 -1.34
CA GLY A 23 -2.78 11.29 -0.64
C GLY A 23 -3.02 9.80 -0.46
N TYR A 24 -2.10 9.09 0.18
CA TYR A 24 -2.23 7.64 0.36
C TYR A 24 -3.04 7.29 1.62
N SER A 25 -3.88 6.27 1.55
CA SER A 25 -4.55 5.72 2.73
C SER A 25 -3.52 4.99 3.60
N TRP A 26 -3.28 5.54 4.79
CA TRP A 26 -2.53 4.93 5.88
C TRP A 26 -2.93 3.46 6.03
N GLN A 27 -1.97 2.55 5.89
CA GLN A 27 -2.20 1.12 6.03
C GLN A 27 -2.06 0.76 7.51
N ASP A 28 -3.14 0.28 8.09
CA ASP A 28 -3.10 -0.47 9.32
C ASP A 28 -3.74 -1.83 9.10
N ASN A 29 -3.45 -2.76 9.99
CA ASN A 29 -4.01 -4.09 9.84
C ASN A 29 -5.49 -4.18 10.25
N SER A 30 -6.13 -3.12 10.73
CA SER A 30 -7.48 -3.16 11.32
C SER A 30 -8.63 -2.97 10.31
N ASP A 31 -8.36 -3.02 9.01
CA ASP A 31 -9.30 -2.68 7.92
C ASP A 31 -9.95 -1.29 8.13
N GLY A 32 -9.22 -0.35 8.75
CA GLY A 32 -9.70 0.99 9.07
C GLY A 32 -10.76 1.07 10.17
N SER A 33 -11.18 -0.06 10.75
CA SER A 33 -12.19 -0.08 11.82
C SER A 33 -11.66 0.47 13.15
N GLY A 34 -10.33 0.47 13.36
CA GLY A 34 -9.69 0.89 14.61
C GLY A 34 -10.09 0.06 15.84
N ALA A 35 -11.03 -0.87 15.70
CA ALA A 35 -11.56 -1.69 16.78
C ALA A 35 -10.58 -2.82 17.07
N ALA A 36 -9.81 -2.68 18.15
CA ALA A 36 -9.00 -3.75 18.68
C ALA A 36 -9.92 -4.92 19.06
N ARG A 37 -9.94 -5.98 18.25
CA ARG A 37 -10.31 -7.29 18.79
C ARG A 37 -9.35 -7.58 19.95
N PRO A 38 -9.80 -8.02 21.14
CA PRO A 38 -8.98 -8.06 22.35
C PRO A 38 -7.68 -8.90 22.28
N ASP A 39 -7.48 -9.63 21.18
CA ASP A 39 -6.34 -10.51 20.91
C ASP A 39 -5.49 -10.02 19.72
N ARG A 40 -5.68 -8.78 19.28
CA ARG A 40 -5.03 -8.21 18.10
C ARG A 40 -4.05 -7.12 18.47
N VAL A 41 -2.85 -7.18 17.90
CA VAL A 41 -1.90 -6.06 17.90
C VAL A 41 -2.15 -5.22 16.65
N ILE A 42 -2.38 -3.92 16.85
CA ILE A 42 -2.54 -2.97 15.76
C ILE A 42 -1.14 -2.53 15.32
N LEU A 43 -0.86 -2.69 14.03
CA LEU A 43 0.40 -2.30 13.40
C LEU A 43 0.15 -1.13 12.46
N LYS A 44 1.00 -0.11 12.52
CA LYS A 44 0.94 1.06 11.64
C LYS A 44 2.32 1.41 11.09
N LEU A 45 2.36 1.74 9.81
CA LEU A 45 3.56 2.19 9.11
C LEU A 45 3.56 3.71 8.95
N ASP A 46 4.73 4.34 9.01
CA ASP A 46 4.86 5.79 8.81
C ASP A 46 4.67 6.21 7.35
N LYS A 47 4.94 5.30 6.40
CA LYS A 47 4.74 5.50 4.97
C LYS A 47 3.87 4.40 4.38
N ALA A 48 3.21 4.75 3.29
CA ALA A 48 2.36 3.81 2.56
C ALA A 48 3.12 2.83 1.67
N ASN A 49 4.39 3.10 1.38
CA ASN A 49 5.22 2.26 0.54
C ASN A 49 6.69 2.52 0.86
N TYR A 50 7.53 1.50 0.75
CA TYR A 50 8.97 1.60 0.98
C TYR A 50 9.75 1.10 -0.21
N ARG A 51 10.98 1.62 -0.32
CA ARG A 51 11.98 1.15 -1.26
C ARG A 51 13.08 0.38 -0.52
N PRO A 52 13.75 -0.56 -1.18
CA PRO A 52 14.94 -1.19 -0.62
C PRO A 52 15.99 -0.15 -0.24
N GLY A 53 16.51 -0.22 0.99
CA GLY A 53 17.41 0.78 1.58
C GLY A 53 16.72 1.89 2.37
N ASP A 54 15.38 1.98 2.34
CA ASP A 54 14.65 2.87 3.25
C ASP A 54 14.71 2.37 4.70
N THR A 55 14.40 3.26 5.63
CA THR A 55 14.17 2.92 7.02
C THR A 55 12.69 3.08 7.33
N MET A 56 12.02 2.02 7.75
CA MET A 56 10.62 2.05 8.16
C MET A 56 10.48 2.27 9.66
N LYS A 57 9.42 2.97 10.06
CA LYS A 57 8.98 3.07 11.45
C LYS A 57 7.66 2.32 11.61
N LEU A 58 7.72 1.26 12.39
CA LEU A 58 6.58 0.44 12.76
C LEU A 58 6.09 0.85 14.14
N HIS A 59 4.86 1.35 14.22
CA HIS A 59 4.17 1.56 15.48
C HIS A 59 3.38 0.29 15.85
N ILE A 60 3.65 -0.23 17.04
CA ILE A 60 3.08 -1.45 17.60
C ILE A 60 2.17 -1.07 18.77
N ALA A 61 0.86 -1.15 18.57
CA ALA A 61 -0.12 -0.92 19.62
C ALA A 61 -0.74 -2.26 20.05
N ALA A 62 -0.29 -2.78 21.19
CA ALA A 62 -0.85 -3.97 21.81
C ALA A 62 -2.02 -3.59 22.74
N PRO A 63 -3.01 -4.47 22.93
CA PRO A 63 -4.15 -4.20 23.82
C PRO A 63 -3.74 -4.14 25.30
N VAL A 64 -2.59 -4.74 25.64
CA VAL A 64 -2.00 -4.78 26.97
C VAL A 64 -0.48 -4.82 26.85
N ALA A 65 0.23 -4.33 27.87
CA ALA A 65 1.67 -4.43 27.93
C ALA A 65 2.14 -5.90 28.00
N GLY A 66 3.26 -6.22 27.37
CA GLY A 66 3.79 -7.57 27.32
C GLY A 66 5.06 -7.70 26.48
N LYS A 67 5.71 -8.86 26.59
CA LYS A 67 6.95 -9.18 25.87
C LYS A 67 6.65 -10.06 24.66
N GLY A 68 7.51 -10.02 23.65
CA GLY A 68 7.48 -10.97 22.55
C GLY A 68 8.43 -10.59 21.42
N TYR A 69 8.00 -10.74 20.17
CA TYR A 69 8.85 -10.56 18.99
C TYR A 69 8.14 -9.78 17.89
N ALA A 70 8.91 -8.95 17.18
CA ALA A 70 8.55 -8.36 15.89
C ALA A 70 9.42 -8.97 14.79
N MET A 71 8.83 -9.26 13.62
CA MET A 71 9.50 -9.94 12.52
C MET A 71 9.07 -9.39 11.17
N VAL A 72 9.98 -9.49 10.19
CA VAL A 72 9.67 -9.39 8.76
C VAL A 72 9.75 -10.80 8.20
N GLU A 73 8.63 -11.32 7.71
CA GLU A 73 8.48 -12.68 7.22
C GLU A 73 8.19 -12.71 5.72
N SER A 74 8.60 -13.80 5.11
CA SER A 74 8.40 -14.13 3.70
C SER A 74 8.04 -15.62 3.58
N SER A 75 7.67 -16.09 2.38
CA SER A 75 7.44 -17.51 2.14
C SER A 75 8.62 -18.41 2.54
N ASP A 76 9.85 -17.91 2.45
CA ASP A 76 11.07 -18.70 2.66
C ASP A 76 11.58 -18.62 4.11
N GLY A 77 10.90 -17.86 4.98
CA GLY A 77 11.24 -17.70 6.38
C GLY A 77 11.40 -16.24 6.82
N PRO A 78 11.83 -16.02 8.07
CA PRO A 78 12.02 -14.69 8.64
C PRO A 78 13.29 -14.04 8.07
N LEU A 79 13.14 -12.82 7.55
CA LEU A 79 14.24 -12.00 7.03
C LEU A 79 14.84 -11.11 8.11
N TRP A 80 14.05 -10.77 9.13
CA TRP A 80 14.45 -9.93 10.25
C TRP A 80 13.61 -10.27 11.47
N TRP A 81 14.21 -10.23 12.66
CA TRP A 81 13.49 -10.42 13.91
C TRP A 81 14.16 -9.67 15.07
N GLN A 82 13.35 -9.24 16.03
CA GLN A 82 13.83 -8.62 17.27
C GLN A 82 12.88 -8.92 18.42
N ALA A 83 13.45 -9.19 19.60
CA ALA A 83 12.70 -9.24 20.84
C ALA A 83 12.22 -7.84 21.24
N ILE A 84 10.95 -7.72 21.60
CA ILE A 84 10.30 -6.45 21.97
C ILE A 84 9.67 -6.54 23.35
N ASP A 85 9.70 -5.42 24.05
CA ASP A 85 8.94 -5.18 25.28
C ASP A 85 7.96 -4.04 25.01
N VAL A 86 6.69 -4.38 24.86
CA VAL A 86 5.65 -3.43 24.43
C VAL A 86 4.97 -2.87 25.66
N PRO A 87 5.09 -1.56 25.95
CA PRO A 87 4.40 -0.93 27.07
C PRO A 87 2.93 -0.65 26.71
N ALA A 88 2.14 -0.22 27.68
CA ALA A 88 0.69 -0.01 27.49
C ALA A 88 0.36 1.08 26.45
N GLN A 89 1.23 2.06 26.28
CA GLN A 89 1.09 3.13 25.28
C GLN A 89 1.49 2.73 23.85
N GLY A 90 2.02 1.51 23.66
CA GLY A 90 2.59 1.07 22.38
C GLY A 90 4.09 1.33 22.26
N LEU A 91 4.69 0.75 21.22
CA LEU A 91 6.13 0.77 20.95
C LEU A 91 6.39 1.20 19.50
N ASP A 92 7.29 2.16 19.30
CA ASP A 92 7.80 2.51 17.98
C ASP A 92 9.12 1.78 17.72
N LEU A 93 9.18 1.05 16.61
CA LEU A 93 10.32 0.25 16.21
C LEU A 93 10.84 0.72 14.85
N THR A 94 12.15 0.91 14.75
CA THR A 94 12.80 1.29 13.50
C THR A 94 13.39 0.04 12.84
N ILE A 95 12.97 -0.27 11.63
CA ILE A 95 13.40 -1.47 10.90
C ILE A 95 14.08 -1.02 9.59
N PRO A 96 15.35 -1.38 9.34
CA PRO A 96 15.99 -1.11 8.06
C PRO A 96 15.43 -2.06 6.99
N VAL A 97 14.96 -1.50 5.88
CA VAL A 97 14.54 -2.29 4.71
C VAL A 97 15.79 -2.70 3.95
N ASP A 98 16.15 -3.98 4.00
CA ASP A 98 17.36 -4.46 3.33
C ASP A 98 17.26 -4.28 1.81
N LYS A 99 18.39 -3.96 1.17
CA LYS A 99 18.45 -3.76 -0.29
C LYS A 99 18.19 -5.05 -1.08
N THR A 100 18.42 -6.20 -0.47
CA THR A 100 18.22 -7.53 -1.05
C THR A 100 16.76 -7.96 -1.09
N TRP A 101 15.86 -7.26 -0.39
CA TRP A 101 14.43 -7.56 -0.36
C TRP A 101 13.73 -7.14 -1.67
N ASN A 102 13.96 -7.91 -2.73
CA ASN A 102 13.36 -7.68 -4.05
C ASN A 102 12.12 -8.56 -4.27
N ARG A 103 11.17 -8.52 -3.34
CA ARG A 103 9.97 -9.37 -3.33
C ARG A 103 8.78 -8.65 -2.69
N HIS A 104 7.57 -9.12 -2.98
CA HIS A 104 6.32 -8.44 -2.60
C HIS A 104 5.46 -9.25 -1.62
N ASP A 105 5.89 -10.46 -1.27
CA ASP A 105 5.26 -11.38 -0.31
C ASP A 105 5.73 -11.14 1.13
N LEU A 106 6.15 -9.92 1.45
CA LEU A 106 6.68 -9.58 2.77
C LEU A 106 5.56 -9.15 3.72
N TYR A 107 5.63 -9.65 4.94
CA TYR A 107 4.70 -9.31 6.01
C TYR A 107 5.45 -8.96 7.29
N LEU A 108 4.95 -7.94 7.98
CA LEU A 108 5.31 -7.62 9.35
C LEU A 108 4.43 -8.44 10.28
N SER A 109 5.04 -9.24 11.13
CA SER A 109 4.34 -9.98 12.16
C SER A 109 4.84 -9.61 13.54
N THR A 110 3.92 -9.60 14.51
CA THR A 110 4.22 -9.30 15.90
C THR A 110 3.46 -10.25 16.80
N LEU A 111 4.16 -10.72 17.83
CA LEU A 111 3.62 -11.56 18.89
C LEU A 111 3.86 -10.86 20.21
N VAL A 112 2.80 -10.62 20.98
CA VAL A 112 2.92 -10.04 22.33
C VAL A 112 2.22 -10.97 23.31
N VAL A 113 2.95 -11.38 24.35
CA VAL A 113 2.45 -12.22 25.43
C VAL A 113 2.44 -11.41 26.71
N ARG A 114 1.24 -11.27 27.28
CA ARG A 114 1.05 -10.72 28.62
C ARG A 114 1.32 -11.83 29.64
N PRO A 115 2.15 -11.59 30.67
CA PRO A 115 2.32 -12.54 31.76
C PRO A 115 0.98 -12.77 32.48
N GLY A 116 0.75 -14.00 32.90
CA GLY A 116 -0.41 -14.33 33.74
C GLY A 116 -0.23 -13.79 35.15
N ASP A 117 -1.34 -13.49 35.82
CA ASP A 117 -1.37 -13.08 37.22
C ASP A 117 -2.11 -14.14 38.03
N LYS A 118 -1.35 -14.95 38.78
CA LYS A 118 -1.88 -16.03 39.62
C LYS A 118 -2.80 -15.50 40.72
N SER A 119 -2.57 -14.28 41.22
CA SER A 119 -3.41 -13.68 42.27
C SER A 119 -4.80 -13.31 41.77
N ARG A 120 -4.94 -13.10 40.45
CA ARG A 120 -6.20 -12.73 39.78
C ARG A 120 -6.74 -13.84 38.87
N SER A 121 -6.19 -15.06 38.97
CA SER A 121 -6.51 -16.19 38.08
C SER A 121 -6.44 -15.83 36.58
N ALA A 122 -5.61 -14.85 36.23
CA ALA A 122 -5.48 -14.36 34.87
C ALA A 122 -4.44 -15.23 34.14
N THR A 123 -4.90 -16.04 33.19
CA THR A 123 -4.00 -16.83 32.35
C THR A 123 -3.16 -15.94 31.43
N PRO A 124 -1.93 -16.40 31.05
CA PRO A 124 -1.15 -15.73 30.02
C PRO A 124 -2.00 -15.59 28.76
N LYS A 125 -1.96 -14.39 28.19
CA LYS A 125 -2.76 -14.06 27.02
C LYS A 125 -1.87 -13.57 25.90
N ARG A 126 -2.14 -14.04 24.69
CA ARG A 126 -1.37 -13.73 23.49
C ARG A 126 -2.17 -12.83 22.57
N ALA A 127 -1.51 -11.81 22.02
CA ALA A 127 -2.02 -10.98 20.94
C ALA A 127 -1.10 -11.08 19.72
N VAL A 128 -1.69 -11.04 18.52
CA VAL A 128 -0.98 -11.17 17.25
C VAL A 128 -1.30 -9.98 16.35
N GLY A 129 -0.29 -9.44 15.67
CA GLY A 129 -0.46 -8.45 14.61
C GLY A 129 0.21 -8.95 13.34
N LEU A 130 -0.49 -8.86 12.22
CA LEU A 130 0.05 -9.14 10.88
C LEU A 130 -0.29 -7.96 9.97
N LEU A 131 0.67 -7.44 9.22
CA LEU A 131 0.50 -6.33 8.29
C LEU A 131 1.35 -6.58 7.04
N HIS A 132 0.78 -6.43 5.85
CA HIS A 132 1.54 -6.51 4.61
C HIS A 132 2.57 -5.37 4.54
N LEU A 133 3.80 -5.66 4.12
CA LEU A 133 4.81 -4.65 3.86
C LEU A 133 4.76 -4.27 2.37
N PRO A 134 4.20 -3.11 2.02
CA PRO A 134 4.24 -2.61 0.66
C PRO A 134 5.69 -2.24 0.31
N LEU A 135 6.31 -3.09 -0.51
CA LEU A 135 7.52 -2.78 -1.24
C LEU A 135 7.16 -2.56 -2.70
N GLY A 136 7.44 -1.38 -3.22
CA GLY A 136 7.11 -1.06 -4.60
C GLY A 136 7.63 0.30 -4.99
N ASP A 137 7.93 0.47 -6.27
CA ASP A 137 8.21 1.78 -6.83
C ASP A 137 7.07 2.16 -7.77
N GLU A 138 6.36 3.25 -7.48
CA GLU A 138 5.34 3.81 -8.38
C GLU A 138 5.92 4.15 -9.75
N ASN A 139 7.23 4.38 -9.85
CA ASN A 139 7.91 4.57 -11.14
C ASN A 139 7.82 3.33 -12.06
N ARG A 140 7.50 2.14 -11.52
CA ARG A 140 7.26 0.93 -12.31
C ARG A 140 5.87 0.90 -12.95
N ARG A 141 4.96 1.79 -12.54
CA ARG A 141 3.62 1.90 -13.13
C ARG A 141 3.69 2.74 -14.40
N LEU A 142 3.23 2.18 -15.51
CA LEU A 142 3.00 2.92 -16.75
C LEU A 142 1.71 3.74 -16.62
N ASP A 143 1.80 5.03 -16.89
CA ASP A 143 0.63 5.88 -17.08
C ASP A 143 0.13 5.72 -18.52
N LEU A 144 -0.94 4.93 -18.66
CA LEU A 144 -1.52 4.57 -19.95
C LEU A 144 -2.78 5.40 -20.18
N ALA A 145 -2.75 6.26 -21.19
CA ALA A 145 -3.91 6.98 -21.67
C ALA A 145 -4.45 6.32 -22.95
N LEU A 146 -5.74 6.01 -22.95
CA LEU A 146 -6.47 5.49 -24.09
C LEU A 146 -7.40 6.58 -24.59
N GLU A 147 -7.22 7.02 -25.83
CA GLU A 147 -8.14 7.96 -26.48
C GLU A 147 -8.98 7.20 -27.50
N SER A 148 -10.29 7.22 -27.30
CA SER A 148 -11.28 6.64 -28.20
C SER A 148 -12.52 7.54 -28.27
N PRO A 149 -13.26 7.54 -29.38
CA PRO A 149 -14.52 8.27 -29.47
C PRO A 149 -15.53 7.80 -28.42
N ALA A 150 -16.27 8.74 -27.82
CA ALA A 150 -17.27 8.44 -26.79
C ALA A 150 -18.49 7.67 -27.33
N GLN A 151 -18.77 7.80 -28.62
CA GLN A 151 -19.85 7.10 -29.33
C GLN A 151 -19.36 6.66 -30.71
N MET A 152 -19.82 5.51 -31.19
CA MET A 152 -19.55 5.02 -32.55
C MET A 152 -20.75 4.27 -33.12
N ARG A 153 -20.81 4.18 -34.45
CA ARG A 153 -21.81 3.37 -35.16
C ARG A 153 -21.39 1.89 -35.17
N PRO A 154 -22.35 0.94 -35.10
CA PRO A 154 -22.07 -0.49 -35.24
C PRO A 154 -21.39 -0.84 -36.58
N ASN A 155 -20.69 -1.97 -36.61
CA ASN A 155 -20.04 -2.54 -37.80
C ASN A 155 -18.98 -1.64 -38.47
N GLN A 156 -18.40 -0.71 -37.73
CA GLN A 156 -17.28 0.14 -38.17
C GLN A 156 -15.99 -0.21 -37.43
N PRO A 157 -14.80 -0.03 -38.05
CA PRO A 157 -13.53 -0.19 -37.35
C PRO A 157 -13.35 0.91 -36.29
N LEU A 158 -12.99 0.52 -35.06
CA LEU A 158 -12.68 1.45 -33.96
C LEU A 158 -11.18 1.68 -33.88
N THR A 159 -10.75 2.93 -34.01
CA THR A 159 -9.37 3.33 -33.72
C THR A 159 -9.24 3.75 -32.26
N VAL A 160 -8.31 3.13 -31.53
CA VAL A 160 -7.94 3.52 -30.17
C VAL A 160 -6.50 4.00 -30.19
N ARG A 161 -6.26 5.24 -29.73
CA ARG A 161 -4.90 5.76 -29.58
C ARG A 161 -4.40 5.41 -28.20
N VAL A 162 -3.22 4.82 -28.13
CA VAL A 162 -2.58 4.41 -26.88
C VAL A 162 -1.38 5.31 -26.65
N LYS A 163 -1.32 5.96 -25.49
CA LYS A 163 -0.16 6.72 -25.04
C LYS A 163 0.33 6.14 -23.72
N ALA A 164 1.53 5.57 -23.73
CA ALA A 164 2.22 5.16 -22.51
C ALA A 164 3.23 6.24 -22.12
N SER A 165 3.20 6.64 -20.85
CA SER A 165 4.22 7.52 -20.28
C SER A 165 4.64 7.00 -18.90
N VAL A 166 5.86 7.35 -18.51
CA VAL A 166 6.37 7.13 -17.15
C VAL A 166 6.43 8.48 -16.48
N ASN A 167 5.94 8.57 -15.24
CA ASN A 167 5.99 9.82 -14.51
C ASN A 167 7.42 10.04 -13.99
N THR A 168 8.27 10.72 -14.77
CA THR A 168 9.71 10.84 -14.52
C THR A 168 10.11 11.85 -13.45
N ALA A 169 9.18 12.37 -12.64
CA ALA A 169 9.45 13.38 -11.61
C ALA A 169 10.47 12.95 -10.54
N LYS A 170 10.93 11.68 -10.53
CA LYS A 170 12.02 11.17 -9.67
C LYS A 170 13.12 10.38 -10.41
N CYS A 171 13.31 10.58 -11.71
CA CYS A 171 14.46 9.99 -12.43
C CYS A 171 15.66 10.95 -12.41
N GLN A 172 16.54 10.80 -11.42
CA GLN A 172 17.77 11.60 -11.31
C GLN A 172 18.91 11.12 -12.23
N ASN A 173 18.81 9.94 -12.84
CA ASN A 173 19.89 9.40 -13.67
C ASN A 173 19.41 8.98 -15.07
N ARG A 174 20.03 9.56 -16.11
CA ARG A 174 19.62 9.39 -17.52
C ARG A 174 19.90 7.98 -18.08
N SER A 175 20.76 7.18 -17.42
CA SER A 175 21.14 5.84 -17.89
C SER A 175 20.10 4.75 -17.65
N THR A 176 19.13 4.96 -16.75
CA THR A 176 18.05 4.01 -16.43
C THR A 176 16.68 4.41 -17.01
N CYS A 177 16.61 5.56 -17.68
CA CYS A 177 15.36 6.07 -18.22
C CYS A 177 15.22 5.60 -19.68
N TRP A 178 14.34 4.60 -19.92
CA TRP A 178 13.94 4.22 -21.27
C TRP A 178 13.37 5.45 -21.99
N SER A 179 13.93 5.83 -23.14
CA SER A 179 13.34 6.87 -23.98
C SER A 179 12.05 6.32 -24.60
N PRO A 180 10.92 7.03 -24.55
CA PRO A 180 9.73 6.60 -25.27
C PRO A 180 10.00 6.77 -26.76
N ARG A 181 10.46 5.72 -27.44
CA ARG A 181 10.25 5.61 -28.88
C ARG A 181 8.81 5.17 -29.08
N SER A 182 8.11 5.92 -29.90
CA SER A 182 6.73 5.73 -30.33
C SER A 182 6.42 4.25 -30.54
N ILE A 183 5.48 3.69 -29.77
CA ILE A 183 4.92 2.37 -30.05
C ILE A 183 3.90 2.55 -31.17
N ALA A 184 4.04 1.76 -32.23
CA ALA A 184 3.23 1.82 -33.44
C ALA A 184 1.73 1.63 -33.17
N ALA A 185 0.90 2.26 -34.00
CA ALA A 185 -0.55 2.05 -34.02
C ALA A 185 -0.85 0.59 -34.38
N PHE A 186 -1.61 -0.10 -33.53
CA PHE A 186 -2.14 -1.43 -33.84
C PHE A 186 -3.53 -1.27 -34.43
N GLU A 187 -3.66 -1.61 -35.72
CA GLU A 187 -4.94 -1.69 -36.41
C GLU A 187 -5.45 -3.13 -36.31
N TYR A 188 -6.55 -3.34 -35.58
CA TYR A 188 -7.14 -4.67 -35.43
C TYR A 188 -8.15 -4.90 -36.56
N HIS A 189 -7.73 -5.62 -37.61
CA HIS A 189 -8.66 -6.13 -38.62
C HIS A 189 -9.28 -7.45 -38.12
N ARG A 190 -10.59 -7.40 -37.87
CA ARG A 190 -11.40 -8.59 -37.64
C ARG A 190 -11.42 -9.41 -38.93
N LEU A 191 -10.76 -10.57 -38.92
CA LEU A 191 -10.95 -11.63 -39.92
C LEU A 191 -12.45 -11.94 -40.00
N ARG A 192 -13.04 -11.71 -41.18
CA ARG A 192 -14.34 -12.26 -41.53
C ARG A 192 -14.06 -13.65 -42.08
N ASP A 193 -14.45 -14.68 -41.35
CA ASP A 193 -14.63 -16.01 -41.91
C ASP A 193 -16.06 -16.17 -42.44
N ALA A 194 -16.15 -17.02 -43.46
CA ALA A 194 -17.22 -17.25 -44.43
C ALA A 194 -18.64 -17.47 -43.90
#